data_AF-A0A7C7RND7-F1
#
_entry.id   AF-A0A7C7RND7-F1
#
_cell.length_a   1.000
_cell.length_b   1.000
_cell.length_c   1.000
_cell.angle_alpha   90.00
_cell.angle_beta   90.00
_cell.angle_gamma   90.00
#
_symmetry.space_group_name_H-M   'P 1'
#
loop_
_entity.id
_entity.type
_entity.pdbx_description
1 polymer ?
#
loop_
_entity_poly.entity_id
_entity_poly.type
_entity_poly.pdbx_seq_one_letter_code
_entity_poly.pdbx_strand_id
1 'polypeptide(L)' 'MAFSKVNSKGTTYYLHANERETKAGKKYFMYFFARDVRPDKEVEELPEGYEIIEMKTGLPALKKLK' A
#
# COMPACT_ATOMS: atom_id res chain seq x y z
N MET A 1 -14.28 2.20 -0.27
CA MET A 1 -13.81 1.39 -1.42
C MET A 1 -12.29 1.37 -1.41
N ALA A 2 -11.64 0.21 -1.49
CA ALA A 2 -10.19 0.13 -1.55
C ALA A 2 -9.57 0.94 -2.71
N PHE A 3 -8.56 1.75 -2.41
CA PHE A 3 -7.75 2.46 -3.40
C PHE A 3 -7.09 1.45 -4.35
N SER A 4 -7.17 1.68 -5.66
CA SER A 4 -6.59 0.78 -6.65
C SER A 4 -5.66 1.50 -7.62
N LYS A 5 -4.67 0.77 -8.11
CA LYS A 5 -3.67 1.23 -9.08
C LYS A 5 -3.42 0.14 -10.11
N VAL A 6 -3.53 0.50 -11.37
CA VAL A 6 -3.09 -0.34 -12.49
C VAL A 6 -1.60 -0.09 -12.72
N ASN A 7 -0.81 -1.17 -12.76
CA ASN A 7 0.62 -1.08 -13.06
C ASN A 7 0.88 -0.89 -14.57
N SER A 8 2.14 -0.66 -14.94
CA SER A 8 2.55 -0.54 -16.35
C SER A 8 2.24 -1.77 -17.22
N LYS A 9 1.97 -2.93 -16.59
CA LYS A 9 1.64 -4.21 -17.25
C LYS A 9 0.13 -4.49 -17.33
N GLY A 10 -0.72 -3.53 -16.95
CA GLY A 10 -2.18 -3.68 -17.00
C GLY A 10 -2.79 -4.51 -15.87
N THR A 11 -2.02 -4.86 -14.84
CA THR A 11 -2.52 -5.58 -13.66
C THR A 11 -3.01 -4.59 -12.60
N THR A 12 -4.23 -4.77 -12.13
CA THR A 12 -4.80 -3.99 -11.01
C THR A 12 -4.28 -4.51 -9.68
N TYR A 13 -3.84 -3.57 -8.85
CA TYR A 13 -3.53 -3.81 -7.45
C TYR A 13 -4.36 -2.88 -6.57
N TYR A 14 -4.62 -3.33 -5.36
CA TYR A 14 -5.37 -2.62 -4.33
C TYR A 14 -4.44 -2.32 -3.16
N LEU A 15 -4.63 -1.16 -2.54
CA LEU A 15 -3.86 -0.74 -1.40
C LEU A 15 -4.44 -1.31 -0.11
N HIS A 16 -3.55 -1.82 0.72
CA HIS A 16 -3.86 -2.36 2.03
C HIS A 16 -2.89 -1.84 3.10
N ALA A 17 -3.30 -1.89 4.36
CA ALA A 17 -2.47 -1.58 5.51
C ALA A 17 -2.52 -2.71 6.56
N ASN A 18 -1.39 -3.03 7.16
CA ASN A 18 -1.34 -3.78 8.43
C ASN A 18 -0.86 -2.85 9.53
N GLU A 19 -1.57 -2.80 10.66
CA GLU A 19 -1.00 -2.26 11.89
C GLU A 19 0.07 -3.21 12.41
N ARG A 20 1.28 -2.70 12.66
CA ARG A 20 2.37 -3.44 13.29
C ARG A 20 2.92 -2.65 14.46
N GLU A 21 3.26 -3.37 15.51
CA GLU A 21 3.92 -2.81 16.69
C GLU A 21 5.38 -3.23 16.71
N THR A 22 6.27 -2.27 16.94
CA THR A 22 7.69 -2.55 17.16
C THR A 22 7.93 -3.04 18.59
N LYS A 23 9.06 -3.71 18.85
CA LYS A 23 9.46 -4.11 20.21
C LYS A 23 9.57 -2.95 21.21
N ALA A 24 9.68 -1.72 20.73
CA ALA A 24 9.73 -0.49 21.54
C ALA A 24 8.33 0.12 21.81
N GLY A 25 7.24 -0.56 21.45
CA GLY A 25 5.86 -0.11 21.66
C GLY A 25 5.35 0.89 20.63
N LYS A 26 6.15 1.25 19.62
CA LYS A 26 5.70 2.16 18.55
C LYS A 26 4.87 1.39 17.53
N LYS A 27 3.63 1.83 17.32
CA LYS A 27 2.75 1.37 16.25
C LYS A 27 3.03 2.08 14.93
N TYR A 28 2.96 1.35 13.83
CA TYR A 28 3.06 1.89 12.48
C TYR A 28 2.22 1.07 11.51
N PHE A 29 1.73 1.74 10.46
CA PHE A 29 1.05 1.08 9.36
C PHE A 29 2.07 0.63 8.33
N MET A 30 2.05 -0.67 8.02
CA MET A 30 2.77 -1.24 6.90
C MET A 30 1.83 -1.34 5.72
N TYR A 31 1.98 -0.40 4.79
CA TYR A 31 1.20 -0.37 3.57
C TYR A 31 1.79 -1.28 2.49
N PHE A 32 0.92 -1.93 1.72
CA PHE A 32 1.31 -2.83 0.64
C PHE A 32 0.22 -2.90 -0.43
N PHE A 33 0.61 -3.28 -1.64
CA PHE A 33 -0.32 -3.52 -2.74
C PHE A 33 -0.50 -5.02 -2.98
N ALA A 34 -1.74 -5.47 -3.15
CA ALA A 34 -2.11 -6.85 -3.48
C ALA A 34 -3.12 -6.89 -4.64
N ARG A 35 -3.23 -8.04 -5.32
CA ARG A 35 -4.19 -8.20 -6.45
C ARG A 35 -5.59 -8.52 -5.96
N ASP A 36 -5.71 -9.07 -4.77
CA ASP A 36 -6.94 -9.37 -4.06
C ASP A 36 -7.34 -8.22 -3.12
N VAL A 37 -8.64 -7.96 -2.98
CA VAL A 37 -9.16 -7.03 -1.98
C VAL A 37 -9.34 -7.78 -0.67
N ARG A 38 -8.73 -7.25 0.41
CA ARG A 38 -8.84 -7.76 1.77
C ARG A 38 -9.65 -6.76 2.59
N PRO A 39 -10.94 -7.03 2.86
CA PRO A 39 -11.84 -6.08 3.52
C PRO A 39 -11.33 -5.64 4.90
N ASP A 40 -10.61 -6.51 5.59
CA ASP A 40 -10.02 -6.26 6.92
C ASP A 40 -8.84 -5.28 6.90
N LYS A 41 -8.29 -4.98 5.71
CA LYS A 41 -7.03 -4.25 5.54
C LYS A 41 -7.11 -3.19 4.46
N GLU A 42 -8.29 -2.95 3.90
CA GLU A 42 -8.43 -2.00 2.81
C GLU A 42 -8.09 -0.58 3.25
N VAL A 43 -7.47 0.17 2.36
CA VAL A 43 -7.20 1.59 2.55
C VAL A 43 -7.93 2.33 1.45
N GLU A 44 -8.77 3.28 1.83
CA GLU A 44 -9.61 4.01 0.88
C GLU A 44 -8.85 5.08 0.09
N GLU A 45 -7.78 5.61 0.68
CA GLU A 45 -7.01 6.70 0.10
C GLU A 45 -5.49 6.55 0.29
N LEU A 46 -4.75 7.33 -0.50
CA LEU A 46 -3.31 7.40 -0.37
C LEU A 46 -2.94 8.14 0.93
N PRO A 47 -2.18 7.54 1.86
CA PRO A 47 -1.80 8.22 3.09
C PRO A 47 -0.96 9.47 2.81
N GLU A 48 -1.19 10.53 3.57
CA GLU A 48 -0.45 11.79 3.41
C GLU A 48 1.06 11.57 3.60
N GLY A 49 1.88 12.24 2.77
CA GLY A 49 3.33 12.09 2.81
C GLY A 49 3.85 10.80 2.17
N TYR A 50 3.02 10.09 1.39
CA TYR A 50 3.46 8.97 0.56
C TYR A 50 3.18 9.22 -0.91
N GLU A 51 4.09 8.74 -1.77
CA GLU A 51 3.92 8.67 -3.22
C GLU A 51 3.87 7.21 -3.68
N ILE A 52 3.14 6.96 -4.76
CA ILE A 52 3.10 5.63 -5.39
C ILE A 52 4.25 5.53 -6.37
N ILE A 53 5.11 4.54 -6.16
CA ILE A 53 6.17 4.16 -7.08
C ILE A 53 5.90 2.78 -7.65
N GLU A 54 6.35 2.52 -8.87
CA GLU A 54 6.32 1.17 -9.44
C GLU A 54 7.73 0.58 -9.43
N MET A 55 7.87 -0.61 -8.85
CA MET A 55 9.15 -1.33 -8.87
C MET A 55 9.44 -1.90 -10.26
N LYS A 56 10.71 -2.25 -10.54
CA LYS A 56 11.11 -2.91 -11.81
C LYS A 56 10.35 -4.20 -12.10
N THR A 57 9.84 -4.87 -11.06
CA THR A 57 9.01 -6.08 -11.18
C THR A 57 7.60 -5.78 -11.70
N GLY A 58 7.17 -4.51 -11.65
CA GLY A 58 5.81 -4.05 -11.94
C GLY A 58 4.90 -4.04 -10.71
N LEU A 59 5.44 -4.19 -9.50
CA LEU A 59 4.66 -4.10 -8.26
C LEU A 59 4.58 -2.63 -7.82
N PRO A 60 3.36 -2.06 -7.67
CA PRO A 60 3.19 -0.75 -7.04
C PRO A 60 3.57 -0.81 -5.57
N ALA A 61 4.20 0.25 -5.06
CA ALA A 61 4.62 0.38 -3.69
C ALA A 61 4.51 1.84 -3.23
N LEU A 62 4.45 2.04 -1.92
CA LEU A 62 4.45 3.37 -1.33
C LEU A 62 5.85 3.76 -0.90
N LYS A 63 6.28 4.95 -1.31
CA LYS A 63 7.51 5.57 -0.87
C LYS A 63 7.15 6.80 -0.04
N LYS A 64 7.78 6.92 1.12
CA LYS A 64 7.60 8.09 1.96
C LYS A 64 8.26 9.30 1.30
N LEU A 65 7.51 10.37 1.12
CA LEU A 65 8.03 11.67 0.74
C LEU A 65 8.93 12.18 1.87
N LYS A 66 10.14 12.61 1.51
CA LYS A 66 11.15 13.07 2.46
C LYS A 66 10.89 14.48 2.93
#